data_AF-A0ABD2T579-F1
#
_entry.id   AF-A0ABD2T579-F1
#
_cell.length_a   1.000
_cell.length_b   1.000
_cell.length_c   1.000
_cell.angle_alpha   90.00
_cell.angle_beta   90.00
_cell.angle_gamma   90.00
#
_symmetry.space_group_name_H-M   'P 1'
#
loop_
_entity.id
_entity.type
_entity.pdbx_description
1 polymer ?
#
loop_
_entity_poly.entity_id
_entity_poly.type
_entity_poly.pdbx_seq_one_letter_code
_entity_poly.pdbx_strand_id
1 'polypeptide(L)'
;MTTLEVALLYATWSKCTETECFLSQSGVALTEENLLFLEAWRTIDRAYIDKTFNGQSWFRYREDALRNEPMNTRQETYAAIKKMLATLDDPFTRFLEPEKFKSLRAVRNSKCTYWSRVVNWLSIGEK
;
A
#
# COMPACT_ATOMS: atom_id res chain seq x y z
N MET A 1 -41.21 -39.52 -18.77
CA MET A 1 -40.84 -38.16 -18.33
C MET A 1 -39.62 -38.34 -17.45
N THR A 2 -38.47 -38.31 -18.10
CA THR A 2 -37.31 -39.14 -17.81
C THR A 2 -36.32 -38.40 -16.93
N THR A 3 -35.64 -39.15 -16.07
CA THR A 3 -34.56 -38.73 -15.16
C THR A 3 -33.31 -38.17 -15.87
N LEU A 4 -33.40 -37.83 -17.15
CA LEU A 4 -32.30 -37.34 -17.99
C LEU A 4 -32.25 -35.81 -18.09
N GLU A 5 -33.28 -35.07 -17.65
CA GLU A 5 -33.27 -33.59 -17.70
C GLU A 5 -32.55 -32.92 -16.53
N VAL A 6 -32.46 -33.60 -15.37
CA VAL A 6 -31.81 -33.03 -14.17
C VAL A 6 -30.28 -33.03 -14.30
N ALA A 7 -29.70 -33.91 -15.12
CA ALA A 7 -28.24 -34.00 -15.31
C ALA A 7 -27.64 -32.86 -16.15
N LEU A 8 -28.45 -32.17 -16.97
CA LEU A 8 -27.96 -31.09 -17.85
C LEU A 8 -27.88 -29.71 -17.16
N LEU A 9 -28.49 -29.55 -15.98
CA LEU A 9 -28.43 -28.29 -15.22
C LEU A 9 -27.23 -28.18 -14.27
N TYR A 10 -26.52 -29.27 -13.98
CA TYR A 10 -25.29 -29.25 -13.18
C TYR A 10 -24.01 -29.13 -14.04
N ALA A 11 -24.14 -29.16 -15.37
CA ALA A 11 -23.00 -29.09 -16.30
C ALA A 11 -22.62 -27.67 -16.74
N THR A 12 -23.22 -26.62 -16.18
CA THR A 12 -22.92 -25.20 -16.53
C THR A 12 -22.32 -24.38 -15.38
N TRP A 13 -22.04 -24.99 -14.22
CA TRP A 13 -21.32 -24.34 -13.10
C TRP A 13 -19.83 -24.73 -13.01
N SER A 14 -19.25 -25.18 -14.11
CA SER A 14 -17.82 -25.47 -14.22
C SER A 14 -17.21 -24.88 -15.50
N LYS A 15 -17.42 -23.57 -15.67
CA LYS A 15 -16.58 -22.72 -16.55
C LYS A 15 -16.13 -21.48 -15.79
N CYS A 16 -15.43 -21.73 -14.69
CA CYS A 16 -14.58 -20.75 -14.03
C CYS A 16 -13.22 -21.40 -13.76
N THR A 17 -12.50 -21.84 -14.78
CA THR A 17 -11.07 -22.12 -14.68
C THR A 17 -10.36 -21.84 -16.00
N GLU A 18 -9.55 -20.79 -15.98
CA GLU A 18 -8.17 -20.77 -16.50
C GLU A 18 -7.96 -20.89 -18.02
N THR A 19 -7.89 -19.73 -18.69
CA THR A 19 -6.99 -19.35 -19.81
C THR A 19 -7.54 -18.03 -20.38
N GLU A 20 -6.89 -16.87 -20.39
CA GLU A 20 -5.53 -16.43 -20.12
C GLU A 20 -5.65 -15.01 -19.55
N CYS A 21 -5.25 -14.80 -18.30
CA CYS A 21 -4.85 -13.44 -17.93
C CYS A 21 -3.52 -13.25 -18.65
N PHE A 22 -3.51 -12.38 -19.66
CA PHE A 22 -2.31 -11.94 -20.36
C PHE A 22 -1.36 -11.34 -19.31
N LEU A 23 -0.53 -12.20 -18.70
CA LEU A 23 0.61 -11.80 -17.91
C LEU A 23 1.62 -11.24 -18.91
N SER A 24 1.42 -9.97 -19.26
CA SER A 24 2.50 -9.12 -19.75
C SER A 24 3.52 -9.00 -18.62
N GLN A 25 4.35 -10.02 -18.47
CA GLN A 25 5.47 -10.01 -17.55
C GLN A 25 6.68 -9.43 -18.30
N SER A 26 6.56 -8.19 -18.75
CA SER A 26 7.72 -7.37 -19.09
C SER A 26 8.32 -6.80 -17.80
N GLY A 27 8.73 -7.71 -16.92
CA GLY A 27 9.42 -7.36 -15.68
C GLY A 27 10.89 -7.16 -15.95
N VAL A 28 11.31 -5.92 -16.22
CA VAL A 28 12.69 -5.52 -15.91
C VAL A 28 12.93 -5.95 -14.48
N ALA A 29 14.01 -6.70 -14.20
CA ALA A 29 14.34 -7.13 -12.85
C ALA A 29 14.73 -5.90 -12.02
N LEU A 30 13.72 -5.20 -11.51
CA LEU A 30 13.86 -4.07 -10.62
C LEU A 30 14.35 -4.63 -9.28
N THR A 31 15.33 -3.94 -8.68
CA THR A 31 15.78 -4.23 -7.33
C THR A 31 14.63 -4.07 -6.34
N GLU A 32 14.70 -4.73 -5.19
CA GLU A 32 13.71 -4.58 -4.12
C GLU A 32 13.55 -3.11 -3.70
N GLU A 33 14.65 -2.38 -3.69
CA GLU A 33 14.70 -0.95 -3.36
C GLU A 33 13.96 -0.08 -4.37
N ASN A 34 14.12 -0.37 -5.67
CA ASN A 34 13.36 0.31 -6.71
C ASN A 34 11.86 0.01 -6.58
N LEU A 35 11.48 -1.21 -6.22
CA LEU A 35 10.08 -1.58 -5.99
C LEU A 35 9.49 -0.81 -4.81
N LEU A 36 10.23 -0.67 -3.71
CA LEU A 36 9.81 0.11 -2.54
C LEU A 36 9.56 1.58 -2.90
N PHE A 37 10.46 2.19 -3.65
CA PHE A 37 10.27 3.56 -4.15
C PHE A 37 9.01 3.68 -5.02
N LEU A 38 8.80 2.73 -5.93
CA LEU A 38 7.63 2.70 -6.81
C LEU A 38 6.31 2.53 -6.05
N GLU A 39 6.31 1.71 -5.00
CA GLU A 39 5.13 1.54 -4.13
C GLU A 39 4.78 2.85 -3.40
N ALA A 40 5.79 3.53 -2.86
CA ALA A 40 5.60 4.84 -2.24
C ALA A 40 5.05 5.86 -3.24
N TRP A 41 5.66 5.94 -4.43
CA TRP A 41 5.21 6.83 -5.51
C TRP A 41 3.75 6.55 -5.91
N ARG A 42 3.37 5.29 -6.09
CA ARG A 42 1.99 4.87 -6.41
C ARG A 42 0.99 5.24 -5.30
N THR A 43 1.43 5.15 -4.05
CA THR A 43 0.59 5.48 -2.89
C THR A 43 0.28 6.97 -2.87
N ILE A 44 1.28 7.82 -3.12
CA ILE A 44 1.13 9.27 -3.20
C ILE A 44 0.25 9.64 -4.39
N ASP A 45 0.51 9.07 -5.57
CA ASP A 45 -0.28 9.33 -6.78
C ASP A 45 -1.79 9.10 -6.55
N ARG A 46 -2.14 8.04 -5.82
CA ARG A 46 -3.53 7.72 -5.48
C ARG A 46 -4.09 8.60 -4.36
N ALA A 47 -3.35 8.74 -3.26
CA ALA A 47 -3.85 9.32 -2.01
C ALA A 47 -3.74 10.85 -1.94
N TYR A 48 -2.85 11.47 -2.73
CA TYR A 48 -2.61 12.91 -2.67
C TYR A 48 -3.81 13.69 -3.23
N ILE A 49 -4.16 14.78 -2.54
CA ILE A 49 -5.40 15.53 -2.76
C ILE A 49 -5.31 16.36 -4.05
N ASP A 50 -4.18 17.04 -4.27
CA ASP A 50 -3.98 17.89 -5.45
C ASP A 50 -3.25 17.14 -6.57
N LYS A 51 -3.96 16.79 -7.64
CA LYS A 51 -3.40 16.07 -8.79
C LYS A 51 -2.49 16.92 -9.69
N THR A 52 -2.41 18.23 -9.45
CA THR A 52 -1.54 19.11 -10.23
C THR A 52 -0.10 19.14 -9.70
N PHE A 53 0.17 18.59 -8.51
CA PHE A 53 1.50 18.46 -7.90
C PHE A 53 2.36 19.72 -8.07
N ASN A 54 1.83 20.91 -7.73
CA ASN A 54 2.50 22.20 -7.89
C ASN A 54 2.96 22.51 -9.33
N GLY A 55 2.24 22.01 -10.33
CA GLY A 55 2.57 22.18 -11.76
C GLY A 55 3.65 21.22 -12.27
N GLN A 56 4.05 20.21 -11.49
CA GLN A 56 5.06 19.24 -11.87
C GLN A 56 4.44 17.98 -12.47
N SER A 57 5.07 17.44 -13.52
CA SER A 57 4.66 16.14 -14.08
C SER A 57 5.19 15.00 -13.21
N TRP A 58 4.31 14.43 -12.38
CA TRP A 58 4.67 13.36 -11.45
C TRP A 58 5.19 12.08 -12.14
N PHE A 59 4.71 11.82 -13.36
CA PHE A 59 5.17 10.70 -14.18
C PHE A 59 6.60 10.91 -14.67
N ARG A 60 6.96 12.13 -15.13
CA ARG A 60 8.33 12.45 -15.54
C ARG A 60 9.30 12.39 -14.38
N TYR A 61 8.89 12.91 -13.22
CA TYR A 61 9.69 12.85 -11.99
C TYR A 61 10.09 11.41 -11.65
N ARG A 62 9.18 10.44 -11.80
CA ARG A 62 9.46 9.02 -11.57
C ARG A 62 10.58 8.49 -12.49
N GLU A 63 10.51 8.81 -13.77
CA GLU A 63 11.52 8.35 -14.74
C GLU A 63 12.88 8.96 -14.44
N ASP A 64 12.91 10.25 -14.12
CA ASP A 64 14.13 10.96 -13.75
C ASP A 64 14.72 10.43 -12.44
N ALA A 65 13.89 10.16 -11.43
CA ALA A 65 14.34 9.62 -10.14
C ALA A 65 14.97 8.22 -10.30
N LEU A 66 14.38 7.34 -11.12
CA LEU A 66 14.93 6.00 -11.37
C LEU A 66 16.23 6.02 -12.17
N ARG A 67 16.47 7.06 -12.98
CA ARG A 67 17.69 7.21 -13.78
C ARG A 67 18.81 7.88 -13.00
N ASN A 68 18.49 8.88 -12.19
CA ASN A 68 19.46 9.79 -11.58
C ASN A 68 19.83 9.40 -10.13
N GLU A 69 18.92 8.78 -9.39
CA GLU A 69 19.18 8.41 -7.99
C GLU A 69 19.55 6.92 -7.87
N PRO A 70 20.77 6.58 -7.43
CA PRO A 70 21.10 5.21 -7.09
C PRO A 70 20.38 4.82 -5.78
N MET A 71 19.47 3.85 -5.85
CA MET A 71 18.72 3.30 -4.72
C MET A 71 19.22 1.88 -4.42
N ASN A 72 20.49 1.76 -4.03
CA ASN A 72 21.10 0.44 -3.78
C ASN A 72 20.91 -0.03 -2.34
N THR A 73 20.76 0.92 -1.41
CA THR A 73 20.56 0.64 0.01
C THR A 73 19.24 1.20 0.52
N ARG A 74 18.71 0.56 1.58
CA ARG A 74 17.42 0.95 2.20
C ARG A 74 17.39 2.41 2.65
N GLN A 75 18.51 2.90 3.16
CA GLN A 75 18.67 4.27 3.65
C GLN A 75 18.67 5.28 2.51
N GLU A 76 19.32 4.97 1.39
CA GLU A 76 19.27 5.78 0.16
C GLU A 76 17.86 5.84 -0.39
N THR A 77 17.16 4.70 -0.48
CA THR A 77 15.75 4.65 -0.90
C THR A 77 14.86 5.52 -0.02
N TYR A 78 15.05 5.47 1.31
CA TYR A 78 14.31 6.33 2.24
C TYR A 78 14.63 7.82 2.06
N ALA A 79 15.89 8.16 1.76
CA ALA A 79 16.28 9.53 1.45
C ALA A 79 15.65 10.01 0.14
N ALA A 80 15.65 9.17 -0.90
CA ALA A 80 15.00 9.44 -2.19
C ALA A 80 13.49 9.71 -2.02
N ILE A 81 12.80 8.87 -1.26
CA ILE A 81 11.37 9.07 -0.97
C ILE A 81 11.16 10.39 -0.21
N LYS A 82 12.01 10.74 0.76
CA LYS A 82 11.92 12.02 1.47
C LYS A 82 12.13 13.22 0.54
N LYS A 83 13.10 13.14 -0.38
CA LYS A 83 13.33 14.19 -1.39
C LYS A 83 12.12 14.33 -2.32
N MET A 84 11.55 13.23 -2.76
CA MET A 84 10.32 13.21 -3.56
C MET A 84 9.16 13.88 -2.83
N LEU A 85 9.01 13.68 -1.52
CA LEU A 85 7.97 14.35 -0.74
C LEU A 85 8.26 15.84 -0.53
N ALA A 86 9.54 16.23 -0.45
CA ALA A 86 9.92 17.63 -0.27
C ALA A 86 9.56 18.50 -1.48
N THR A 87 9.44 17.94 -2.70
CA THR A 87 9.02 18.71 -3.88
C THR A 87 7.55 19.12 -3.84
N LEU A 88 6.74 18.45 -3.02
CA LEU A 88 5.32 18.75 -2.82
C LEU A 88 5.08 19.94 -1.88
N ASP A 89 6.09 20.35 -1.11
CA ASP A 89 6.04 21.46 -0.15
C ASP A 89 4.89 21.37 0.88
N ASP A 90 4.57 20.14 1.32
CA ASP A 90 3.51 19.88 2.30
C ASP A 90 4.08 19.37 3.65
N PRO A 91 3.87 20.09 4.78
CA PRO A 91 4.35 19.68 6.10
C PRO A 91 3.68 18.40 6.65
N PHE A 92 2.55 17.98 6.09
CA PHE A 92 1.81 16.81 6.57
C PHE A 92 2.16 15.53 5.81
N THR A 93 2.60 15.64 4.55
CA THR A 93 2.97 14.48 3.73
C THR A 93 4.44 14.10 3.99
N ARG A 94 4.66 13.22 4.97
CA ARG A 94 6.00 12.76 5.36
C ARG A 94 6.15 11.24 5.31
N PHE A 95 7.35 10.77 4.96
CA PHE A 95 7.70 9.35 5.07
C PHE A 95 8.01 8.99 6.52
N LEU A 96 7.46 7.88 6.99
CA LEU A 96 7.70 7.34 8.33
C LEU A 96 8.56 6.09 8.25
N GLU A 97 9.73 6.15 8.89
CA GLU A 97 10.58 4.97 9.08
C GLU A 97 9.88 3.93 9.97
N PRO A 98 10.17 2.63 9.78
CA PRO A 98 9.49 1.56 10.49
C PRO A 98 9.63 1.67 12.01
N GLU A 99 10.76 2.16 12.52
CA GLU A 99 10.97 2.37 13.96
C GLU A 99 10.06 3.46 14.53
N LYS A 100 9.99 4.61 13.86
CA LYS A 100 9.08 5.71 14.22
C LYS A 100 7.62 5.28 14.12
N PHE A 101 7.29 4.47 13.13
CA PHE A 101 5.95 3.94 12.98
C PHE A 101 5.59 2.94 14.10
N LYS A 102 6.54 2.10 14.53
CA LYS A 102 6.35 1.18 15.67
C LYS A 102 6.09 1.94 16.97
N SER A 103 6.84 3.00 17.26
CA SER A 103 6.64 3.81 18.47
C SER A 103 5.27 4.52 18.46
N LEU A 104 4.88 5.11 17.33
CA LEU A 104 3.57 5.73 17.16
C LEU A 104 2.42 4.72 17.36
N ARG A 105 2.56 3.49 16.83
CA ARG A 105 1.57 2.42 17.00
C ARG A 105 1.48 1.93 18.44
N ALA A 106 2.62 1.77 19.12
CA ALA A 106 2.65 1.37 20.53
C ALA A 106 1.93 2.37 21.43
N VAL A 107 2.15 3.67 21.21
CA VAL A 107 1.43 4.75 21.91
C VAL A 107 -0.07 4.71 21.62
N ARG A 108 -0.47 4.46 20.37
CA ARG A 108 -1.89 4.33 19.99
C ARG A 108 -2.57 3.16 20.72
N ASN A 109 -1.92 2.01 20.73
CA ASN A 109 -2.50 0.80 21.32
C ASN A 109 -2.58 0.89 22.85
N SER A 110 -1.60 1.51 23.50
CA SER A 110 -1.60 1.70 24.97
C SER A 110 -2.69 2.67 25.45
N LYS A 111 -3.01 3.72 24.68
CA LYS A 111 -4.15 4.60 24.99
C LYS A 111 -5.50 3.88 24.87
N CYS A 112 -5.61 2.90 23.97
CA CYS A 112 -6.86 2.17 23.73
C CYS A 112 -7.10 1.06 24.78
N THR A 113 -6.04 0.44 25.31
CA THR A 113 -6.18 -0.59 26.35
C THR A 113 -6.59 -0.03 27.72
N TYR A 114 -6.29 1.23 28.03
CA TYR A 114 -6.71 1.85 29.29
C TYR A 114 -8.24 1.91 29.40
N TRP A 115 -8.93 2.39 28.36
CA TRP A 115 -10.39 2.48 28.34
C TRP A 115 -11.07 1.10 28.23
N SER A 116 -10.52 0.16 27.46
CA SER A 116 -11.04 -1.22 27.45
C SER A 116 -10.93 -1.90 28.81
N ARG A 117 -9.86 -1.64 29.57
CA ARG A 117 -9.70 -2.19 30.92
C ARG A 117 -10.71 -1.57 31.88
N VAL A 118 -10.86 -0.24 31.87
CA VAL A 118 -11.82 0.49 32.73
C VAL A 118 -13.27 0.05 32.45
N VAL A 119 -13.66 -0.12 31.18
CA VAL A 119 -15.00 -0.62 30.81
C VAL A 119 -15.21 -2.06 31.29
N ASN A 120 -14.19 -2.92 31.20
CA ASN A 120 -14.25 -4.28 31.72
C ASN A 120 -14.35 -4.32 33.26
N TRP A 121 -13.69 -3.40 33.98
CA TRP A 121 -13.80 -3.29 35.44
C TRP A 121 -15.19 -2.87 35.91
N LEU A 122 -15.83 -1.90 35.24
CA LEU A 122 -17.18 -1.45 35.57
C LEU A 122 -18.23 -2.55 35.36
N SER A 123 -18.05 -3.42 34.35
CA SER A 123 -18.97 -4.54 34.12
C SER A 123 -18.81 -5.71 35.11
N ILE A 124 -17.73 -5.75 35.88
CA ILE A 124 -17.44 -6.82 36.86
C ILE A 124 -17.84 -6.40 38.29
N GLY A 125 -17.99 -5.10 38.55
CA GLY A 125 -18.29 -4.55 39.88
C GLY A 125 -19.78 -4.48 40.26
N GLU A 126 -20.70 -4.99 39.44
CA GLU A 126 -22.15 -4.91 39.67
C GLU A 126 -22.77 -6.26 40.14
N LYS A 127 -21.97 -7.12 40.80
CA LYS A 127 -22.45 -8.32 41.53
C LYS A 127 -21.94 -8.35 42.96
#